data_AF-S8DP85-F1
#
_entry.id   AF-S8DP85-F1
#
_cell.length_a   1.000
_cell.length_b   1.000
_cell.length_c   1.000
_cell.angle_alpha   90.00
_cell.angle_beta   90.00
_cell.angle_gamma   90.00
#
_symmetry.space_group_name_H-M   'P 1'
#
loop_
_entity.id
_entity.type
_entity.pdbx_description
1 polymer ?
#
loop_
_entity_poly.entity_id
_entity_poly.type
_entity_poly.pdbx_seq_one_letter_code
_entity_poly.pdbx_strand_id
1 'polypeptide(L)'
;IGRVVRCSGRKDRHSKVSTARGTKDRRVRLSPRTAIQFYDVQDRLGYDRPSKAIDWLMKEATAAIDALRETPPLQAPTPPSEWAAALDSETEGMLGQR
;
A
#
# COMPACT_ATOMS: atom_id res chain seq x y z
N ILE A 1 28.98 -4.86 -22.60
CA ILE A 1 27.55 -4.84 -22.98
C ILE A 1 26.88 -3.68 -22.24
N GLY A 2 26.94 -2.49 -22.83
CA GLY A 2 26.32 -1.30 -22.24
C GLY A 2 24.82 -1.35 -22.45
N ARG A 3 24.05 -1.53 -21.38
CA ARG A 3 22.60 -1.38 -21.44
C ARG A 3 22.28 0.11 -21.49
N VAL A 4 22.15 0.66 -22.70
CA VAL A 4 21.51 1.96 -22.89
C VAL A 4 20.05 1.81 -22.49
N VAL A 5 19.72 2.26 -21.28
CA VAL A 5 18.32 2.42 -20.85
C VAL A 5 17.75 3.57 -21.69
N ARG A 6 16.83 3.21 -22.59
CA ARG A 6 16.16 4.16 -23.47
C ARG A 6 15.34 5.13 -22.60
N CYS A 7 15.78 6.38 -22.51
CA CYS A 7 14.96 7.48 -22.00
C CYS A 7 13.93 7.88 -23.07
N SER A 8 12.93 7.05 -23.34
CA SER A 8 11.79 7.43 -24.17
C SER A 8 10.77 8.21 -23.34
N GLY A 9 10.32 9.35 -23.88
CA GLY A 9 9.11 10.04 -23.40
C GLY A 9 9.36 11.21 -22.45
N ARG A 10 9.84 12.33 -22.99
CA ARG A 10 9.50 13.65 -22.45
C ARG A 10 7.97 13.77 -22.42
N LYS A 11 7.36 13.95 -21.24
CA LYS A 11 6.15 14.77 -20.94
C LYS A 11 5.35 14.31 -19.71
N ASP A 12 5.40 13.04 -19.30
CA ASP A 12 4.56 12.53 -18.21
C ASP A 12 5.30 12.32 -16.87
N ARG A 13 6.30 13.17 -16.58
CA ARG A 13 7.04 13.08 -15.31
C ARG A 13 6.38 13.82 -14.16
N HIS A 14 5.48 14.76 -14.43
CA HIS A 14 4.82 15.51 -13.36
C HIS A 14 3.79 14.66 -12.59
N SER A 15 3.28 13.57 -13.18
CA SER A 15 2.35 12.64 -12.55
C SER A 15 3.02 11.60 -11.66
N LYS A 16 4.36 11.50 -11.71
CA LYS A 16 5.14 10.48 -11.02
C LYS A 16 5.84 11.05 -9.78
N VAL A 17 5.78 10.31 -8.68
CA VAL A 17 6.45 10.60 -7.41
C VAL A 17 7.47 9.50 -7.14
N SER A 18 8.72 9.88 -6.87
CA SER A 18 9.78 8.93 -6.50
C SER A 18 9.68 8.61 -5.01
N THR A 19 9.45 7.34 -4.69
CA THR A 19 9.48 6.83 -3.30
C THR A 19 10.67 5.88 -3.13
N ALA A 20 11.09 5.61 -1.89
CA ALA A 20 12.15 4.63 -1.60
C ALA A 20 11.83 3.22 -2.16
N ARG A 21 10.55 2.94 -2.45
CA ARG A 21 10.07 1.69 -3.05
C ARG A 21 9.87 1.77 -4.58
N GLY A 22 10.31 2.84 -5.24
CA GLY A 22 10.17 3.07 -6.68
C GLY A 22 9.25 4.23 -7.06
N THR A 23 9.05 4.43 -8.38
CA THR A 23 8.22 5.54 -8.90
C THR A 23 6.73 5.19 -8.86
N LYS A 24 5.92 6.01 -8.16
CA LYS A 24 4.47 5.84 -8.04
C LYS A 24 3.70 6.93 -8.78
N ASP A 25 2.45 6.66 -9.15
CA ASP A 25 1.53 7.68 -9.67
C ASP A 25 0.96 8.51 -8.51
N ARG A 26 0.82 9.81 -8.69
CA ARG A 26 0.26 10.73 -7.68
C ARG A 26 -1.27 10.77 -7.65
N ARG A 27 -1.94 10.23 -8.66
CA ARG A 27 -3.40 10.25 -8.78
C ARG A 27 -4.00 9.11 -7.98
N VAL A 28 -4.91 9.47 -7.08
CA VAL A 28 -5.66 8.50 -6.29
C VAL A 28 -7.02 8.29 -6.95
N ARG A 29 -7.37 7.03 -7.22
CA ARG A 29 -8.72 6.65 -7.66
C ARG A 29 -9.51 6.21 -6.45
N LEU A 30 -10.55 6.96 -6.12
CA LEU A 30 -11.43 6.66 -5.00
C LEU A 30 -12.62 5.82 -5.46
N SER A 31 -13.12 4.97 -4.57
CA SER A 31 -14.43 4.34 -4.77
C SER A 31 -15.53 5.42 -4.83
N PRO A 32 -16.68 5.19 -5.48
CA PRO A 32 -17.75 6.18 -5.57
C PRO A 32 -18.19 6.70 -4.19
N ARG A 33 -18.35 5.79 -3.22
CA ARG A 33 -18.76 6.13 -1.84
C ARG A 33 -17.71 7.00 -1.13
N THR A 34 -16.44 6.66 -1.26
CA THR A 34 -15.34 7.41 -0.66
C THR A 34 -15.18 8.78 -1.31
N ALA A 35 -15.39 8.88 -2.63
CA ALA A 35 -15.33 10.13 -3.36
C ALA A 35 -16.39 11.13 -2.85
N ILE A 36 -17.63 10.67 -2.62
CA ILE A 36 -18.71 11.52 -2.07
C ILE A 36 -18.28 12.10 -0.72
N GLN A 37 -17.88 11.24 0.22
CA GLN A 37 -17.46 11.69 1.56
C GLN A 37 -16.26 12.63 1.50
N PHE A 38 -15.32 12.37 0.60
CA PHE A 38 -14.14 13.22 0.42
C PHE A 38 -14.51 14.62 -0.08
N TYR A 39 -15.41 14.73 -1.07
CA TYR A 39 -15.84 16.03 -1.58
C TYR A 39 -16.71 16.80 -0.60
N ASP A 40 -17.51 16.14 0.24
CA ASP A 40 -18.22 16.80 1.34
C ASP A 40 -17.25 17.48 2.32
N VAL A 41 -16.14 16.80 2.66
CA VAL A 41 -15.09 17.38 3.51
C VAL A 41 -14.42 18.55 2.82
N GLN A 42 -14.12 18.43 1.51
CA GLN A 42 -13.54 19.52 0.74
C GLN A 42 -14.43 20.77 0.71
N ASP A 43 -15.74 20.60 0.53
CA ASP A 43 -16.73 21.69 0.48
C ASP A 43 -16.86 22.37 1.85
N ARG A 44 -16.96 21.59 2.93
CA ARG A 44 -17.03 22.11 4.30
C ARG A 44 -15.78 22.91 4.70
N LEU A 45 -14.62 22.53 4.19
CA LEU A 45 -13.36 23.24 4.43
C LEU A 45 -13.15 24.44 3.49
N GLY A 46 -14.01 24.61 2.47
CA GLY A 46 -13.89 25.68 1.49
C GLY A 46 -12.64 25.58 0.61
N TYR A 47 -12.11 24.36 0.41
CA TYR A 47 -10.89 24.17 -0.38
C TYR A 47 -11.17 24.00 -1.87
N ASP A 48 -10.55 24.86 -2.68
CA ASP A 48 -10.62 24.80 -4.14
C ASP A 48 -9.84 23.62 -4.75
N ARG A 49 -8.80 23.14 -4.05
CA ARG A 49 -7.94 22.06 -4.55
C ARG A 49 -8.02 20.81 -3.66
N PRO A 50 -8.25 19.62 -4.22
CA PRO A 50 -8.34 18.38 -3.45
C PRO A 50 -7.03 18.03 -2.73
N SER A 51 -5.88 18.46 -3.27
CA SER A 51 -4.59 18.30 -2.58
C SER A 51 -4.57 18.96 -1.20
N LYS A 52 -5.22 20.12 -1.03
CA LYS A 52 -5.29 20.82 0.27
C LYS A 52 -6.17 20.07 1.26
N ALA A 53 -7.28 19.48 0.80
CA ALA A 53 -8.14 18.64 1.63
C ALA A 53 -7.41 17.38 2.10
N ILE A 54 -6.61 16.76 1.22
CA ILE A 54 -5.75 15.62 1.59
C ILE A 54 -4.68 16.04 2.60
N ASP A 55 -4.00 17.17 2.40
CA ASP A 55 -3.00 17.68 3.34
C ASP A 55 -3.61 17.96 4.72
N TRP A 56 -4.84 18.47 4.77
CA TRP A 56 -5.59 18.66 6.01
C TRP A 56 -5.94 17.32 6.67
N LEU A 57 -6.48 16.36 5.91
CA LEU A 57 -6.79 15.02 6.41
C LEU A 57 -5.56 14.32 6.99
N MET A 58 -4.40 14.45 6.35
CA MET A 58 -3.16 13.87 6.85
C MET A 58 -2.72 14.49 8.18
N LYS A 59 -2.94 15.80 8.37
CA LYS A 59 -2.65 16.48 9.64
C LYS A 59 -3.58 16.02 10.75
N GLU A 60 -4.88 15.98 10.48
CA GLU A 60 -5.90 15.55 11.45
C GLU A 60 -5.72 14.07 11.84
N ALA A 61 -5.37 13.23 10.86
CA ALA A 61 -5.13 11.81 11.08
C ALA A 61 -3.79 11.48 11.77
N THR A 62 -2.90 12.46 11.98
CA THR A 62 -1.57 12.21 12.56
C THR A 62 -1.67 11.46 13.89
N ALA A 63 -2.55 11.90 14.80
CA ALA A 63 -2.74 11.25 16.09
C ALA A 63 -3.24 9.81 15.96
N ALA A 64 -4.15 9.54 15.02
CA ALA A 64 -4.63 8.20 14.75
C ALA A 64 -3.55 7.30 14.13
N ILE A 65 -2.72 7.86 13.24
CA ILE A 65 -1.59 7.15 12.62
C ILE A 65 -0.52 6.81 13.66
N ASP A 66 -0.21 7.73 14.57
CA ASP A 66 0.77 7.49 15.63
C ASP A 66 0.27 6.39 16.60
N ALA A 67 -1.01 6.36 16.94
CA ALA A 67 -1.61 5.28 17.74
C ALA A 67 -1.48 3.89 17.09
N LEU A 68 -1.49 3.81 15.75
CA LEU A 68 -1.26 2.54 15.04
C LEU A 68 0.18 2.02 15.19
N ARG A 69 1.16 2.90 15.44
CA ARG A 69 2.56 2.49 15.65
C ARG A 69 2.77 1.81 17.00
N GLU A 70 1.90 2.11 17.97
CA GLU A 70 1.89 1.49 19.29
C GLU A 70 1.11 0.17 19.32
N THR A 71 0.28 -0.08 18.31
CA THR A 71 -0.45 -1.35 18.20
C THR A 71 0.52 -2.40 17.65
N PRO A 72 0.73 -3.55 18.35
CA PRO A 72 1.55 -4.61 17.78
C PRO A 72 0.95 -5.02 16.43
N PRO A 73 1.78 -5.25 15.40
CA PRO A 73 1.29 -5.60 14.07
C PRO A 73 0.34 -6.77 14.24
N LEU A 74 -0.91 -6.57 13.79
CA LEU A 74 -1.96 -7.60 13.73
C LEU A 74 -1.28 -8.93 13.45
N GLN A 75 -1.29 -9.81 14.45
CA GLN A 75 -0.72 -11.14 14.32
C GLN A 75 -1.25 -11.68 12.99
N ALA A 76 -0.33 -11.94 12.06
CA ALA A 76 -0.66 -12.80 10.92
C ALA A 76 -1.37 -14.00 11.54
N PRO A 77 -2.55 -14.43 11.04
CA PRO A 77 -3.24 -15.55 11.62
C PRO A 77 -2.24 -16.70 11.66
N THR A 78 -1.74 -17.02 12.85
CA THR A 78 -0.91 -18.19 13.09
C THR A 78 -1.82 -19.32 12.71
N PRO A 79 -1.60 -19.93 11.55
CA PRO A 79 -2.61 -20.84 11.07
C PRO A 79 -2.55 -22.04 12.06
N PRO A 80 -3.69 -22.66 12.42
CA PRO A 80 -3.79 -23.61 13.53
C PRO A 80 -2.69 -24.69 13.46
N SER A 81 -2.01 -25.01 14.55
CA SER A 81 -0.90 -26.00 14.58
C SER A 81 -1.18 -27.35 13.88
N GLU A 82 -2.44 -27.66 13.55
CA GLU A 82 -2.88 -28.85 12.83
C GLU A 82 -2.37 -28.95 11.38
N TRP A 83 -2.33 -27.87 10.57
CA TRP A 83 -1.84 -27.97 9.17
C TRP A 83 -0.31 -27.84 9.06
N ALA A 84 0.36 -27.32 10.09
CA ALA A 84 1.82 -27.22 10.13
C ALA A 84 2.49 -28.60 10.30
N ALA A 85 1.85 -29.51 11.04
CA ALA A 85 2.34 -30.88 11.23
C ALA A 85 2.14 -31.79 9.99
N ALA A 86 1.21 -31.44 9.09
CA ALA A 86 0.90 -32.27 7.93
C ALA A 86 1.98 -32.23 6.84
N LEU A 87 2.76 -31.13 6.74
CA LEU A 87 3.77 -30.95 5.70
C LEU A 87 5.11 -31.65 5.99
N ASP A 88 5.36 -32.04 7.25
CA ASP A 88 6.62 -32.69 7.65
C ASP A 88 6.57 -34.22 7.51
N SER A 89 5.38 -34.79 7.21
CA SER A 89 5.17 -36.25 7.16
C SER A 89 5.25 -36.86 5.75
N GLU A 90 5.23 -36.06 4.68
CA GLU A 90 5.25 -36.56 3.29
C GLU A 90 6.65 -36.74 2.68
N THR A 91 7.75 -36.37 3.37
CA THR A 91 9.12 -36.49 2.81
C THR A 91 9.93 -37.68 3.32
N GLU A 92 9.46 -38.45 4.31
CA GLU A 92 10.15 -39.61 4.88
C GLU A 92 9.62 -40.96 4.32
N GLY A 93 9.25 -40.99 3.03
CA GLY A 93 8.65 -42.18 2.39
C GLY A 93 9.25 -42.62 1.05
N MET A 94 10.24 -41.91 0.49
CA MET A 94 10.66 -42.17 -0.90
C MET A 94 12.17 -42.10 -1.14
N LEU A 95 12.98 -42.66 -0.23
CA LEU A 95 14.40 -42.96 -0.47
C LEU A 95 14.74 -44.37 0.04
N GLY A 96 14.03 -45.36 -0.49
CA GLY A 96 14.28 -46.75 -0.22
C GLY A 96 13.55 -47.63 -1.21
N GLN A 97 14.08 -47.72 -2.44
CA GLN A 97 14.08 -48.90 -3.32
C GLN A 97 14.43 -48.49 -4.77
N ARG A 98 15.72 -48.57 -5.10
CA ARG A 98 16.25 -49.21 -6.30
C ARG A 98 17.78 -49.20 -6.29
#